data_AF-A0A0D5M6M1-F1
#
_entry.id   AF-A0A0D5M6M1-F1
#
_cell.length_a   1.000
_cell.length_b   1.000
_cell.length_c   1.000
_cell.angle_alpha   90.00
_cell.angle_beta   90.00
_cell.angle_gamma   90.00
#
_symmetry.space_group_name_H-M   'P 1'
#
loop_
_entity.id
_entity.type
_entity.pdbx_description
1 polymer ?
#
loop_
_entity_poly.entity_id
_entity_poly.type
_entity_poly.pdbx_seq_one_letter_code
_entity_poly.pdbx_strand_id
1 'polypeptide(L)'
;MTSTAKLMGMMVSMGLLTGCADAELTQLESTLADIRQSPGGQPPVIAVALPESRTLAYLYSEDRSPFLPPDAIAQDDADRSEGALAPDQQRIPEPLERFSLQELRLVGTMRMAGRQVAMIASPDGNVTSVKEGNYMGTDYGRIAQISAQEIRVTERVFTQREGWQERQVSLAINENNE
;
A
#
# COMPACT_ATOMS: atom_id res chain seq x y z
N MET A 1 -34.54 65.01 -44.27
CA MET A 1 -34.95 65.13 -42.85
C MET A 1 -34.19 64.17 -41.90
N THR A 2 -33.03 63.61 -42.29
CA THR A 2 -32.27 62.65 -41.46
C THR A 2 -30.99 63.23 -40.83
N SER A 3 -30.48 64.36 -41.33
CA SER A 3 -29.19 64.92 -40.89
C SER A 3 -29.28 65.80 -39.64
N THR A 4 -30.38 66.52 -39.43
CA THR A 4 -30.60 67.39 -38.25
C THR A 4 -30.89 66.56 -37.00
N ALA A 5 -31.58 65.42 -37.15
CA ALA A 5 -31.82 64.46 -36.07
C ALA A 5 -30.52 63.83 -35.54
N LYS A 6 -29.54 63.60 -36.42
CA LYS A 6 -28.25 62.99 -36.06
C LYS A 6 -27.36 63.93 -35.25
N LEU A 7 -27.36 65.23 -35.59
CA LEU A 7 -26.63 66.27 -34.85
C LEU A 7 -27.24 66.55 -33.47
N MET A 8 -28.56 66.54 -33.35
CA MET A 8 -29.24 66.71 -32.06
C MET A 8 -29.01 65.50 -31.13
N GLY A 9 -28.95 64.28 -31.68
CA GLY A 9 -28.61 63.08 -30.91
C GLY A 9 -27.19 63.11 -30.32
N MET A 10 -26.21 63.63 -31.06
CA MET A 10 -24.81 63.68 -30.60
C MET A 10 -24.57 64.74 -29.51
N MET A 11 -25.32 65.85 -29.52
CA MET A 11 -25.22 66.87 -28.48
C MET A 11 -25.87 66.43 -27.17
N VAL A 12 -27.00 65.71 -27.25
CA VAL A 12 -27.64 65.07 -26.09
C VAL A 12 -26.74 63.99 -25.48
N SER A 13 -26.06 63.19 -26.31
CA SER A 13 -25.13 62.18 -25.79
C SER A 13 -23.96 62.78 -25.02
N MET A 14 -23.45 63.96 -25.42
CA MET A 14 -22.34 64.61 -24.73
C MET A 14 -22.75 65.20 -23.37
N GLY A 15 -24.01 65.66 -23.24
CA GLY A 15 -24.56 66.15 -21.97
C GLY A 15 -24.81 65.06 -20.93
N LEU A 16 -25.01 63.81 -21.37
CA LEU A 16 -25.21 62.66 -20.48
C LEU A 16 -23.92 62.17 -19.79
N LEU A 17 -22.74 62.67 -20.17
CA LEU A 17 -21.46 62.25 -19.58
C LEU A 17 -21.05 63.05 -18.32
N THR A 18 -21.79 64.09 -17.92
CA THR A 18 -21.42 64.92 -16.75
C THR A 18 -21.99 64.42 -15.41
N GLY A 19 -22.56 63.22 -15.37
CA GLY A 19 -23.14 62.62 -14.16
C GLY A 19 -22.17 61.85 -13.24
N CYS A 20 -20.89 61.70 -13.61
CA CYS A 20 -19.90 60.96 -12.83
C CYS A 20 -19.05 61.86 -11.91
N ALA A 21 -19.69 62.77 -11.17
CA ALA A 21 -19.07 63.48 -10.05
C ALA A 21 -19.84 63.12 -8.78
N ASP A 22 -19.31 62.15 -8.03
CA ASP A 22 -19.91 61.66 -6.80
C ASP A 22 -19.72 62.71 -5.68
N ALA A 23 -20.81 63.10 -5.01
CA ALA A 23 -20.85 64.29 -4.15
C ALA A 23 -20.17 64.10 -2.78
N GLU A 24 -19.91 62.85 -2.38
CA GLU A 24 -19.53 62.51 -1.00
C GLU A 24 -18.07 62.02 -0.86
N LEU A 25 -17.28 62.05 -1.94
CA LEU A 25 -15.88 61.59 -1.92
C LEU A 25 -15.03 62.34 -0.87
N THR A 26 -15.26 63.64 -0.70
CA THR A 26 -14.56 64.46 0.29
C THR A 26 -14.86 64.05 1.73
N GLN A 27 -16.09 63.62 2.02
CA GLN A 27 -16.47 63.11 3.34
C GLN A 27 -15.89 61.72 3.61
N LEU A 28 -15.80 60.88 2.58
CA LEU A 28 -15.12 59.59 2.67
C LEU A 28 -13.63 59.77 2.96
N GLU A 29 -12.99 60.72 2.27
CA GLU A 29 -11.58 61.06 2.46
C GLU A 29 -11.31 61.55 3.89
N SER A 30 -12.17 62.41 4.43
CA SER A 30 -12.02 62.92 5.81
C SER A 30 -12.20 61.81 6.84
N THR A 31 -13.16 60.89 6.61
CA THR A 31 -13.40 59.75 7.50
C THR A 31 -12.20 58.79 7.49
N LEU A 32 -11.61 58.53 6.32
CA LEU A 32 -10.41 57.70 6.21
C LEU A 32 -9.18 58.36 6.86
N ALA A 33 -9.05 59.68 6.76
CA ALA A 33 -7.99 60.41 7.44
C ALA A 33 -8.11 60.28 8.97
N ASP A 34 -9.31 60.42 9.50
CA ASP A 34 -9.58 60.31 10.94
C ASP A 34 -9.30 58.89 11.47
N ILE A 35 -9.74 57.85 10.75
CA ILE A 35 -9.46 56.45 11.09
C ILE A 35 -7.94 56.17 11.09
N ARG A 36 -7.19 56.72 10.13
CA ARG A 36 -5.72 56.54 10.05
C ARG A 36 -4.98 57.26 11.18
N GLN A 37 -5.49 58.39 11.64
CA GLN A 37 -4.89 59.16 12.72
C GLN A 37 -5.29 58.63 14.10
N SER A 38 -6.38 57.85 14.19
CA SER A 38 -6.77 57.17 15.41
C SER A 38 -5.78 56.03 15.73
N PRO A 39 -5.00 56.10 16.82
CA PRO A 39 -4.09 55.01 17.18
C PRO A 39 -4.93 53.80 17.59
N GLY A 40 -4.89 52.73 16.80
CA GLY A 40 -5.48 51.46 17.21
C GLY A 40 -4.86 51.02 18.54
N GLY A 41 -5.65 51.00 19.61
CA GLY A 41 -5.18 50.55 20.92
C GLY A 41 -4.64 49.12 20.84
N GLN A 42 -3.57 48.83 21.57
CA GLN A 42 -3.05 47.47 21.70
C GLN A 42 -4.18 46.57 22.24
N PRO A 43 -4.53 45.47 21.56
CA PRO A 43 -5.53 44.54 22.10
C PRO A 43 -5.08 44.06 23.48
N PRO A 44 -6.00 43.88 24.45
CA PRO A 44 -5.63 43.32 25.74
C PRO A 44 -5.02 41.93 25.53
N VAL A 45 -3.78 41.75 25.98
CA VAL A 45 -3.14 40.44 25.96
C VAL A 45 -3.81 39.58 27.02
N ILE A 46 -4.71 38.70 26.60
CA ILE A 46 -5.32 37.71 27.48
C ILE A 46 -4.25 36.64 27.71
N ALA A 47 -3.49 36.75 28.81
CA ALA A 47 -2.62 35.69 29.27
C ALA A 47 -3.49 34.56 29.84
N VAL A 48 -3.79 33.56 29.02
CA VAL A 48 -4.41 32.33 29.49
C VAL A 48 -3.33 31.59 30.29
N ALA A 49 -3.54 31.43 31.60
CA ALA A 49 -2.66 30.60 32.43
C ALA A 49 -2.81 29.15 31.95
N LEU A 50 -1.79 28.65 31.24
CA LEU A 50 -1.72 27.25 30.87
C LEU A 50 -1.53 26.44 32.16
N PRO A 51 -2.29 25.36 32.38
CA PRO A 51 -2.07 24.50 33.53
C PRO A 51 -0.65 23.94 33.47
N GLU A 52 0.04 23.92 34.61
CA GLU A 52 1.37 23.33 34.71
C GLU A 52 1.31 21.87 34.28
N SER A 53 2.12 21.50 33.30
CA SER A 53 2.22 20.12 32.82
C SER A 53 2.85 19.27 33.91
N ARG A 54 2.03 18.40 34.53
CA ARG A 54 2.56 17.37 35.44
C ARG A 54 3.17 16.25 34.61
N THR A 55 4.42 15.92 34.89
CA THR A 55 5.08 14.76 34.29
C THR A 55 4.46 13.50 34.90
N LEU A 56 3.78 12.70 34.08
CA LEU A 56 3.28 11.39 34.48
C LEU A 56 4.38 10.38 34.21
N ALA A 57 4.84 9.68 35.25
CA ALA A 57 5.75 8.56 35.09
C ALA A 57 4.99 7.36 34.49
N TYR A 58 5.60 6.70 33.51
CA TYR A 58 5.05 5.46 32.96
C TYR A 58 5.28 4.33 33.96
N LEU A 59 4.20 3.82 34.55
CA LEU A 59 4.23 2.85 35.65
C LEU A 59 4.78 1.48 35.26
N TYR A 60 4.89 1.20 33.96
CA TYR A 60 5.24 -0.10 33.41
C TYR A 60 6.57 -0.06 32.64
N SER A 61 7.45 0.90 32.94
CA SER A 61 8.77 0.99 32.31
C SER A 61 9.64 -0.24 32.56
N GLU A 62 9.43 -0.88 33.71
CA GLU A 62 10.13 -2.10 34.13
C GLU A 62 9.40 -3.37 33.70
N ASP A 63 8.19 -3.26 33.14
CA ASP A 63 7.44 -4.42 32.66
C ASP A 63 7.93 -4.84 31.28
N ARG A 64 7.69 -6.11 30.95
CA ARG A 64 7.97 -6.65 29.63
C ARG A 64 7.23 -5.82 28.58
N SER A 65 7.97 -5.36 27.58
CA SER A 65 7.38 -4.60 26.48
C SER A 65 6.23 -5.38 25.84
N PRO A 66 5.03 -4.77 25.69
CA PRO A 66 3.88 -5.40 25.07
C PRO A 66 4.09 -5.63 23.56
N PHE A 67 5.17 -5.10 22.99
CA PHE A 67 5.56 -5.31 21.59
C PHE A 67 6.57 -6.44 21.42
N LEU A 68 7.05 -7.05 22.52
CA LEU A 68 7.81 -8.28 22.43
C LEU A 68 6.84 -9.46 22.25
N PRO A 69 7.07 -10.36 21.28
CA PRO A 69 6.21 -11.51 21.07
C PRO A 69 6.18 -12.36 22.36
N PRO A 70 5.03 -12.85 22.84
CA PRO A 70 4.96 -13.72 24.02
C PRO A 70 5.95 -14.88 23.95
N ASP A 71 6.49 -15.31 25.10
CA ASP A 71 7.50 -16.39 25.13
C ASP A 71 6.99 -17.70 24.51
N ALA A 72 5.67 -17.92 24.53
CA ALA A 72 5.00 -19.02 23.84
C ALA A 72 5.21 -19.01 22.31
N ILE A 73 5.29 -17.82 21.68
CA ILE A 73 5.56 -17.71 20.23
C ILE A 73 7.04 -18.01 19.95
N ALA A 74 7.95 -17.63 20.85
CA ALA A 74 9.37 -17.92 20.71
C ALA A 74 9.69 -19.42 20.86
N GLN A 75 8.93 -20.15 21.69
CA GLN A 75 9.03 -21.60 21.80
C GLN A 75 8.45 -22.32 20.58
N ASP A 76 7.39 -21.77 19.98
CA ASP A 76 6.71 -22.31 18.79
C ASP A 76 7.67 -22.50 17.59
N ASP A 77 8.66 -21.61 17.41
CA ASP A 77 9.67 -21.75 16.36
C ASP A 77 10.69 -22.87 16.63
N ALA A 78 11.00 -23.15 17.89
CA ALA A 78 11.85 -24.28 18.27
C ALA A 78 11.10 -25.62 18.05
N ASP A 79 9.84 -25.69 18.45
CA ASP A 79 9.00 -26.89 18.26
C ASP A 79 8.74 -27.17 16.76
N ARG A 80 8.66 -26.13 15.92
CA ARG A 80 8.60 -26.28 14.45
C ARG A 80 9.86 -26.85 13.83
N SER A 81 11.01 -26.74 14.49
CA SER A 81 12.26 -27.31 13.97
C SER A 81 12.38 -28.81 14.24
N GLU A 82 11.51 -29.37 15.08
CA GLU A 82 11.52 -30.77 15.50
C GLU A 82 10.36 -31.57 14.88
N GLY A 83 10.59 -32.86 14.63
CA GLY A 83 9.59 -33.81 14.10
C GLY A 83 10.03 -34.53 12.83
N ALA A 84 9.56 -35.77 12.65
CA ALA A 84 9.97 -36.64 11.54
C ALA A 84 9.63 -36.09 10.14
N LEU A 85 8.64 -35.20 10.05
CA LEU A 85 8.18 -34.56 8.82
C LEU A 85 8.64 -33.09 8.71
N ALA A 86 9.43 -32.60 9.66
CA ALA A 86 9.96 -31.24 9.59
C ALA A 86 10.84 -31.06 8.33
N PRO A 87 10.76 -29.90 7.66
CA PRO A 87 11.61 -29.60 6.52
C PRO A 87 13.07 -29.40 6.95
N ASP A 88 13.99 -29.80 6.07
CA ASP A 88 15.42 -29.56 6.27
C ASP A 88 15.72 -28.07 6.04
N GLN A 89 15.93 -27.34 7.13
CA GLN A 89 16.25 -25.90 7.10
C GLN A 89 17.73 -25.62 6.77
N GLN A 90 18.59 -26.64 6.74
CA GLN A 90 20.02 -26.47 6.47
C GLN A 90 20.33 -26.47 4.97
N ARG A 91 19.41 -26.94 4.13
CA ARG A 91 19.61 -26.91 2.68
C ARG A 91 19.46 -25.50 2.11
N ILE A 92 20.06 -25.30 0.95
CA ILE A 92 19.87 -24.08 0.17
C ILE A 92 18.46 -24.10 -0.45
N PRO A 93 17.63 -23.06 -0.24
CA PRO A 93 16.34 -22.93 -0.90
C PRO A 93 16.47 -22.81 -2.42
N GLU A 94 15.52 -23.41 -3.14
CA GLU A 94 15.39 -23.31 -4.58
C GLU A 94 14.62 -22.02 -4.97
N PRO A 95 14.82 -21.50 -6.19
CA PRO A 95 14.24 -20.22 -6.59
C PRO A 95 12.71 -20.13 -6.46
N LEU A 96 11.99 -21.23 -6.71
CA LEU A 96 10.54 -21.30 -6.70
C LEU A 96 9.91 -21.38 -5.30
N GLU A 97 10.71 -21.51 -4.24
CA GLU A 97 10.22 -21.60 -2.86
C GLU A 97 9.87 -20.26 -2.24
N ARG A 98 10.20 -19.16 -2.93
CA ARG A 98 9.80 -17.81 -2.52
C ARG A 98 8.33 -17.49 -2.85
N PHE A 99 7.67 -18.34 -3.63
CA PHE A 99 6.30 -18.16 -4.09
C PHE A 99 5.42 -19.21 -3.43
N SER A 100 4.15 -18.88 -3.19
CA SER A 100 3.18 -19.90 -2.77
C SER A 100 2.88 -20.84 -3.94
N LEU A 101 2.55 -22.11 -3.65
CA LEU A 101 2.29 -23.09 -4.69
C LEU A 101 1.12 -22.69 -5.61
N GLN A 102 0.18 -21.90 -5.10
CA GLN A 102 -1.01 -21.41 -5.83
C GLN A 102 -0.68 -20.33 -6.86
N GLU A 103 0.43 -19.60 -6.67
CA GLU A 103 0.90 -18.58 -7.62
C GLU A 103 1.72 -19.18 -8.76
N LEU A 104 2.17 -20.43 -8.59
CA LEU A 104 2.95 -21.15 -9.58
C LEU A 104 2.03 -21.82 -10.60
N ARG A 105 2.39 -21.73 -11.87
CA ARG A 105 1.64 -22.34 -12.96
C ARG A 105 2.49 -23.33 -13.74
N LEU A 106 1.96 -24.54 -13.93
CA LEU A 106 2.56 -25.50 -14.85
C LEU A 106 2.32 -25.03 -16.29
N VAL A 107 3.40 -24.68 -16.99
CA VAL A 107 3.36 -24.27 -18.40
C VAL A 107 3.36 -25.50 -19.30
N GLY A 108 4.09 -26.54 -18.91
CA GLY A 108 4.16 -27.78 -19.67
C GLY A 108 5.22 -28.72 -19.15
N THR A 109 5.30 -29.90 -19.77
CA THR A 109 6.32 -30.90 -19.46
C THR A 109 7.04 -31.33 -20.73
N MET A 110 8.29 -31.74 -20.57
CA MET A 110 9.14 -32.19 -21.67
C MET A 110 10.02 -33.33 -21.22
N ARG A 111 10.47 -34.14 -22.19
CA ARG A 111 11.39 -35.24 -21.93
C ARG A 111 12.76 -34.88 -22.49
N MET A 112 13.75 -34.75 -21.60
CA MET A 112 15.13 -34.43 -21.93
C MET A 112 16.05 -35.55 -21.45
N ALA A 113 16.87 -36.10 -22.35
CA ALA A 113 17.82 -37.18 -22.02
C ALA A 113 17.21 -38.36 -21.23
N GLY A 114 15.96 -38.72 -21.56
CA GLY A 114 15.24 -39.81 -20.89
C GLY A 114 14.60 -39.45 -19.55
N ARG A 115 14.67 -38.19 -19.10
CA ARG A 115 14.04 -37.70 -17.86
C ARG A 115 12.90 -36.73 -18.16
N GLN A 116 11.85 -36.80 -17.37
CA GLN A 116 10.74 -35.86 -17.40
C GLN A 116 11.16 -34.57 -16.69
N VAL A 117 10.89 -33.41 -17.30
CA VAL A 117 11.16 -32.06 -16.77
C VAL A 117 9.87 -31.26 -16.89
N ALA A 118 9.52 -30.50 -15.85
CA ALA A 118 8.38 -29.59 -15.85
C ALA A 118 8.87 -28.14 -16.01
N MET A 119 8.06 -27.30 -16.65
CA MET A 119 8.30 -25.87 -16.77
C MET A 119 7.27 -25.12 -15.92
N ILE A 120 7.74 -24.40 -14.92
CA ILE A 120 6.89 -23.67 -13.97
C ILE A 120 7.06 -22.18 -14.20
N ALA A 121 5.95 -21.48 -14.45
CA ALA A 121 5.90 -20.03 -14.46
C ALA A 121 5.62 -19.51 -13.05
N SER A 122 6.45 -18.58 -12.59
CA SER A 122 6.23 -17.80 -11.37
C SER A 122 5.47 -16.50 -11.67
N PRO A 123 4.87 -15.85 -10.64
CA PRO A 123 4.08 -14.63 -10.84
C PRO A 123 4.89 -13.43 -11.35
N ASP A 124 6.22 -13.47 -11.25
CA ASP A 124 7.15 -12.51 -11.85
C ASP A 124 7.40 -12.73 -13.35
N GLY A 125 6.75 -13.73 -13.96
CA GLY A 125 6.85 -14.07 -15.38
C GLY A 125 8.05 -14.95 -15.75
N ASN A 126 8.88 -15.35 -14.78
CA ASN A 126 10.01 -16.24 -15.05
C ASN A 126 9.54 -17.69 -15.22
N VAL A 127 10.13 -18.40 -16.18
CA VAL A 127 9.86 -19.84 -16.40
C VAL A 127 11.09 -20.63 -15.97
N THR A 128 10.92 -21.51 -14.98
CA THR A 128 11.99 -22.35 -14.43
C THR A 128 11.72 -23.82 -14.74
N SER A 129 12.75 -24.52 -15.22
CA SER A 129 12.70 -25.97 -15.43
C SER A 129 13.02 -26.73 -14.14
N VAL A 130 12.19 -27.71 -13.80
CA VAL A 130 12.32 -28.52 -12.57
C VAL A 130 12.18 -30.01 -12.88
N LYS A 131 12.78 -30.85 -12.04
CA LYS A 131 12.75 -32.32 -12.12
C LYS A 131 12.20 -32.91 -10.83
N GLU A 132 11.83 -34.19 -10.85
CA GLU A 132 11.45 -34.91 -9.64
C GLU A 132 12.50 -34.75 -8.52
N GLY A 133 12.02 -34.47 -7.31
CA GLY A 133 12.84 -34.16 -6.14
C GLY A 133 13.24 -32.71 -5.94
N ASN A 134 13.02 -31.81 -6.92
CA ASN A 134 13.14 -30.37 -6.70
C ASN A 134 12.03 -29.85 -5.76
N TYR A 135 12.24 -28.63 -5.26
CA TYR A 135 11.35 -27.97 -4.32
C TYR A 135 10.76 -26.70 -4.90
N MET A 136 9.50 -26.43 -4.53
CA MET A 136 8.78 -25.22 -4.88
C MET A 136 7.69 -24.94 -3.85
N GLY A 137 7.17 -23.72 -3.81
CA GLY A 137 6.17 -23.37 -2.82
C GLY A 137 6.79 -23.00 -1.47
N THR A 138 6.15 -22.09 -0.75
CA THR A 138 6.53 -21.70 0.62
C THR A 138 6.36 -22.82 1.63
N ASP A 139 5.51 -23.81 1.33
CA ASP A 139 5.21 -24.96 2.19
C ASP A 139 6.12 -26.17 1.88
N TYR A 140 7.37 -25.92 1.48
CA TYR A 140 8.40 -26.94 1.22
C TYR A 140 7.97 -28.05 0.25
N GLY A 141 7.24 -27.68 -0.81
CA GLY A 141 6.65 -28.61 -1.75
C GLY A 141 7.70 -29.37 -2.57
N ARG A 142 7.87 -30.66 -2.30
CA ARG A 142 8.77 -31.53 -3.07
C ARG A 142 8.03 -32.16 -4.24
N ILE A 143 8.61 -32.08 -5.44
CA ILE A 143 8.05 -32.75 -6.63
C ILE A 143 8.17 -34.27 -6.46
N ALA A 144 7.03 -34.93 -6.32
CA ALA A 144 6.94 -36.37 -6.18
C ALA A 144 6.90 -37.08 -7.54
N GLN A 145 6.22 -36.50 -8.52
CA GLN A 145 6.06 -37.09 -9.85
C GLN A 145 5.79 -36.03 -10.91
N ILE A 146 6.34 -36.21 -12.11
CA ILE A 146 6.03 -35.38 -13.29
C ILE A 146 5.38 -36.27 -14.36
N SER A 147 4.16 -35.93 -14.79
CA SER A 147 3.45 -36.61 -15.87
C SER A 147 3.39 -35.74 -17.13
N ALA A 148 2.60 -36.14 -18.15
CA ALA A 148 2.44 -35.33 -19.35
C ALA A 148 1.61 -34.04 -19.11
N GLN A 149 0.58 -34.12 -18.26
CA GLN A 149 -0.43 -33.07 -18.08
C GLN A 149 -0.48 -32.49 -16.67
N GLU A 150 0.16 -33.13 -15.70
CA GLU A 150 0.21 -32.66 -14.32
C GLU A 150 1.55 -32.98 -13.64
N ILE A 151 1.85 -32.25 -12.58
CA ILE A 151 2.88 -32.61 -11.61
C ILE A 151 2.24 -32.83 -10.24
N ARG A 152 2.73 -33.82 -9.51
CA ARG A 152 2.34 -34.07 -8.11
C ARG A 152 3.41 -33.54 -7.18
N VAL A 153 2.99 -32.74 -6.22
CA VAL A 153 3.83 -32.09 -5.21
C VAL A 153 3.36 -32.53 -3.82
N THR A 154 4.31 -32.82 -2.94
CA THR A 154 4.05 -33.09 -1.53
C THR A 154 4.58 -31.92 -0.71
N GLU A 155 3.65 -31.13 -0.17
CA GLU A 155 3.95 -30.01 0.75
C GLU A 155 4.05 -30.51 2.18
N ARG A 156 4.84 -29.81 3.00
CA ARG A 156 4.94 -30.00 4.45
C ARG A 156 4.38 -28.76 5.11
N VAL A 157 3.28 -28.94 5.83
CA VAL A 157 2.54 -27.84 6.48
C VAL A 157 2.54 -28.09 7.98
N PHE A 158 2.86 -27.06 8.76
CA PHE A 158 2.78 -27.14 10.21
C PHE A 158 1.40 -26.68 10.71
N THR A 159 0.79 -27.46 11.59
CA THR A 159 -0.42 -27.08 12.32
C THR A 159 -0.15 -27.11 13.82
N GLN A 160 -0.71 -26.16 14.55
CA GLN A 160 -0.55 -26.05 16.01
C GLN A 160 -1.04 -27.28 16.78
N ARG A 161 -2.04 -27.99 16.25
CA ARG A 161 -2.66 -29.15 16.93
C ARG A 161 -2.00 -30.48 16.56
N GLU A 162 -1.65 -30.66 15.29
CA GLU A 162 -1.21 -31.95 14.76
C GLU A 162 0.26 -31.95 14.31
N GLY A 163 0.98 -30.84 14.51
CA GLY A 163 2.37 -30.67 14.11
C GLY A 163 2.54 -30.63 12.60
N TRP A 164 3.70 -31.09 12.13
CA TRP A 164 4.01 -31.23 10.70
C TRP A 164 3.17 -32.31 10.02
N GLN A 165 2.59 -31.96 8.88
CA GLN A 165 1.76 -32.84 8.06
C GLN A 165 2.16 -32.76 6.60
N GLU A 166 1.94 -33.84 5.86
CA GLU A 166 2.07 -33.84 4.42
C GLU A 166 0.74 -33.53 3.74
N ARG A 167 0.78 -32.64 2.73
CA ARG A 167 -0.36 -32.32 1.87
C ARG A 167 0.02 -32.59 0.42
N GLN A 168 -0.74 -33.44 -0.26
CA GLN A 168 -0.54 -33.69 -1.68
C GLN A 168 -1.33 -32.68 -2.52
N VAL A 169 -0.65 -32.06 -3.47
CA VAL A 169 -1.24 -31.09 -4.41
C VAL A 169 -0.80 -31.46 -5.83
N SER A 170 -1.70 -31.32 -6.79
CA SER A 170 -1.38 -31.46 -8.21
C SER A 170 -1.49 -30.11 -8.91
N LEU A 171 -0.52 -29.78 -9.76
CA LEU A 171 -0.63 -28.67 -10.70
C LEU A 171 -0.84 -29.26 -12.09
N ALA A 172 -1.98 -28.97 -12.70
CA ALA A 172 -2.31 -29.37 -14.06
C ALA A 172 -1.91 -28.29 -15.07
N ILE A 173 -1.69 -28.68 -16.32
CA ILE A 173 -1.53 -27.75 -17.43
C ILE A 173 -2.86 -27.01 -17.61
N ASN A 174 -2.83 -25.69 -17.46
CA ASN A 174 -3.98 -24.87 -17.80
C ASN A 174 -4.01 -24.66 -19.31
N GLU A 175 -4.81 -25.46 -20.03
CA GLU A 175 -4.99 -25.37 -21.48
C GLU A 175 -5.83 -24.14 -21.91
N ASN A 176 -6.42 -23.43 -20.96
CA ASN A 176 -7.24 -22.25 -21.22
C ASN A 176 -6.36 -21.00 -21.24
N ASN A 177 -5.81 -20.68 -22.41
CA ASN A 177 -5.18 -19.38 -22.68
C ASN A 177 -5.79 -18.84 -23.97
N GLU A 178 -7.02 -18.32 -23.85
CA GLU A 178 -7.61 -17.39 -24.82
C GLU A 178 -7.06 -15.97 -24.59
#